data_AF-A0A840QBY9-F1
#
_entry.id   AF-A0A840QBY9-F1
#
_cell.length_a   1.000
_cell.length_b   1.000
_cell.length_c   1.000
_cell.angle_alpha   90.00
_cell.angle_beta   90.00
_cell.angle_gamma   90.00
#
_symmetry.space_group_name_H-M   'P 1'
#
loop_
_entity.id
_entity.type
_entity.pdbx_description
1 polymer ?
#
loop_
_entity_poly.entity_id
_entity_poly.type
_entity_poly.pdbx_seq_one_letter_code
_entity_poly.pdbx_strand_id
1 'polypeptide(L)'
;MRTRPFAEEVQVAGLGNLDDQDYPAYTTGQAAKMLGVQEAFLRSLDTADLVRPQRSEGGHRRYSRRQLTLVVRLREQLDEGHTLTAAARIIGLQDQLADAENTITHLRAQLDQRPSD
;
A
#
# COMPACT_ATOMS: atom_id res chain seq x y z
N MET A 1 -39.48 -33.84 -15.46
CA MET A 1 -39.35 -32.38 -15.71
C MET A 1 -37.92 -31.98 -15.35
N ARG A 2 -37.16 -31.54 -16.35
CA ARG A 2 -35.71 -31.27 -16.31
C ARG A 2 -35.37 -29.98 -15.56
N THR A 3 -34.21 -29.97 -14.87
CA THR A 3 -33.27 -28.85 -14.61
C THR A 3 -33.81 -27.62 -13.85
N ARG A 4 -33.14 -27.09 -12.82
CA ARG A 4 -31.71 -26.67 -12.81
C ARG A 4 -31.08 -26.88 -11.41
N PRO A 5 -29.78 -27.24 -11.31
CA PRO A 5 -29.05 -27.15 -10.06
C PRO A 5 -28.61 -25.69 -9.82
N PHE A 6 -28.91 -25.15 -8.64
CA PHE A 6 -28.26 -23.94 -8.12
C PHE A 6 -26.88 -24.35 -7.57
N ALA A 7 -25.93 -24.56 -8.47
CA ALA A 7 -24.52 -24.54 -8.13
C ALA A 7 -23.95 -23.22 -8.66
N GLU A 8 -24.19 -22.13 -7.92
CA GLU A 8 -23.27 -21.00 -7.96
C GLU A 8 -22.21 -21.32 -6.91
N GLU A 9 -21.10 -21.89 -7.38
CA GLU A 9 -19.85 -21.91 -6.66
C GLU A 9 -19.57 -20.47 -6.22
N VAL A 10 -19.77 -20.19 -4.93
CA VAL A 10 -19.19 -19.01 -4.31
C VAL A 10 -17.68 -19.18 -4.46
N GLN A 11 -17.14 -18.52 -5.47
CA GLN A 11 -15.74 -18.57 -5.81
C GLN A 11 -14.94 -18.21 -4.55
N VAL A 12 -14.28 -19.20 -3.95
CA VAL A 12 -13.36 -19.02 -2.81
C VAL A 12 -12.06 -18.34 -3.28
N ALA A 13 -12.16 -17.43 -4.25
CA ALA A 13 -11.07 -16.60 -4.77
C ALA A 13 -10.74 -15.41 -3.83
N GLY A 14 -11.62 -15.11 -2.87
CA GLY A 14 -11.50 -13.92 -2.02
C GLY A 14 -10.40 -13.98 -0.95
N LEU A 15 -9.89 -15.16 -0.59
CA LEU A 15 -8.88 -15.29 0.49
C LEU A 15 -7.44 -15.12 -0.01
N GLY A 16 -7.15 -15.46 -1.27
CA GLY A 16 -5.79 -15.34 -1.84
C GLY A 16 -5.34 -13.89 -2.04
N ASN A 17 -6.28 -12.97 -2.23
CA ASN A 17 -5.99 -11.55 -2.41
C ASN A 17 -5.82 -10.79 -1.08
N LEU A 18 -6.01 -11.43 0.08
CA LEU A 18 -5.81 -10.78 1.38
C LEU A 18 -4.33 -10.53 1.69
N ASP A 19 -3.46 -11.39 1.17
CA ASP A 19 -2.00 -11.25 1.29
C ASP A 19 -1.41 -10.33 0.21
N ASP A 20 -2.19 -10.02 -0.83
CA ASP A 20 -1.80 -9.03 -1.82
C ASP A 20 -1.84 -7.63 -1.20
N GLN A 21 -0.65 -7.03 -1.05
CA GLN A 21 -0.50 -5.71 -0.46
C GLN A 21 -1.13 -4.59 -1.30
N ASP A 22 -1.42 -4.86 -2.58
CA ASP A 22 -2.06 -3.91 -3.51
C ASP A 22 -3.58 -4.09 -3.60
N TYR A 23 -4.13 -5.18 -3.06
CA TYR A 23 -5.57 -5.38 -3.06
C TYR A 23 -6.27 -4.32 -2.19
N PRO A 24 -7.26 -3.57 -2.74
CA PRO A 24 -7.87 -2.42 -2.08
C PRO A 24 -8.95 -2.85 -1.07
N ALA A 25 -8.54 -3.53 0.00
CA ALA A 25 -9.45 -4.14 0.98
C ALA A 25 -10.10 -3.16 1.95
N TYR A 26 -9.50 -1.99 2.19
CA TYR A 26 -9.86 -1.14 3.33
C TYR A 26 -10.70 0.06 2.92
N THR A 27 -11.86 0.24 3.55
CA THR A 27 -12.65 1.49 3.42
C THR A 27 -12.00 2.64 4.20
N THR A 28 -12.34 3.90 3.88
CA THR A 28 -11.82 5.07 4.62
C THR A 28 -12.01 4.96 6.13
N GLY A 29 -13.22 4.62 6.60
CA GLY A 29 -13.51 4.52 8.03
C GLY A 29 -12.74 3.38 8.71
N GLN A 30 -12.62 2.22 8.05
CA GLN A 30 -11.83 1.10 8.56
C GLN A 30 -10.34 1.44 8.65
N ALA A 31 -9.78 2.07 7.61
CA ALA A 31 -8.41 2.52 7.59
C ALA A 31 -8.14 3.57 8.69
N ALA A 32 -9.01 4.57 8.82
CA ALA A 32 -8.90 5.61 9.84
C ALA A 32 -8.87 5.02 11.25
N LYS A 33 -9.81 4.10 11.55
CA LYS A 33 -9.86 3.38 12.83
C LYS A 33 -8.61 2.55 13.09
N MET A 34 -8.15 1.79 12.09
CA MET A 34 -6.98 0.92 12.21
C MET A 34 -5.68 1.70 12.46
N LEU A 35 -5.54 2.86 11.81
CA LEU A 35 -4.33 3.69 11.91
C LEU A 35 -4.39 4.72 13.06
N GLY A 36 -5.53 4.85 13.73
CA GLY A 36 -5.75 5.86 14.77
C GLY A 36 -5.69 7.29 14.24
N VAL A 37 -6.11 7.50 12.98
CA VAL A 37 -6.12 8.82 12.32
C VAL A 37 -7.54 9.26 11.99
N GLN A 38 -7.73 10.54 11.72
CA GLN A 38 -9.01 11.05 11.27
C GLN A 38 -9.27 10.69 9.80
N GLU A 39 -10.51 10.40 9.42
CA GLU A 39 -10.84 10.18 8.01
C GLU A 39 -10.53 11.40 7.13
N ALA A 40 -10.63 12.61 7.68
CA ALA A 40 -10.28 13.85 6.99
C ALA A 40 -8.80 13.87 6.55
N PHE A 41 -7.91 13.26 7.34
CA PHE A 41 -6.50 13.10 7.00
C PHE A 41 -6.32 12.17 5.79
N LEU A 42 -6.98 11.01 5.79
CA LEU A 42 -6.94 10.11 4.62
C LEU A 42 -7.50 10.77 3.35
N ARG A 43 -8.50 11.63 3.49
CA ARG A 43 -9.05 12.42 2.38
C ARG A 43 -8.10 13.51 1.91
N SER A 44 -7.38 14.19 2.80
CA SER A 44 -6.40 15.20 2.40
C SER A 44 -5.22 14.61 1.65
N LEU A 45 -4.78 13.39 2.03
CA LEU A 45 -3.73 12.66 1.30
C LEU A 45 -4.17 12.24 -0.12
N ASP A 46 -5.44 11.86 -0.30
CA ASP A 46 -6.03 11.62 -1.64
C ASP A 46 -6.08 12.91 -2.46
N THR A 47 -6.60 14.00 -1.89
CA THR A 47 -6.66 15.30 -2.58
C THR A 47 -5.27 15.83 -2.98
N ALA A 48 -4.25 15.55 -2.16
CA ALA A 48 -2.87 15.92 -2.44
C ALA A 48 -2.15 14.97 -3.41
N ASP A 49 -2.84 13.96 -3.95
CA ASP A 49 -2.29 12.92 -4.85
C ASP A 49 -1.15 12.09 -4.25
N LEU A 50 -0.93 12.17 -2.93
CA LEU A 50 0.10 11.42 -2.21
C LEU A 50 -0.29 9.95 -1.99
N VAL A 51 -1.58 9.69 -1.82
CA VAL A 51 -2.14 8.34 -1.71
C VAL A 51 -3.34 8.27 -2.64
N ARG A 52 -3.29 7.39 -3.65
CA ARG A 52 -4.31 7.30 -4.69
C ARG A 52 -5.20 6.06 -4.51
N PRO A 53 -6.22 6.09 -3.64
CA PRO A 53 -7.10 4.94 -3.42
C PRO A 53 -7.90 4.60 -4.67
N GLN A 54 -8.19 3.31 -4.85
CA GLN A 54 -9.18 2.88 -5.82
C GLN A 54 -10.58 3.34 -5.38
N ARG A 55 -11.47 3.58 -6.33
CA ARG A 55 -12.89 3.85 -6.04
C ARG A 55 -13.70 2.59 -6.34
N SER A 56 -14.56 2.19 -5.41
CA SER A 56 -15.57 1.15 -5.67
C SER A 56 -16.60 1.64 -6.69
N GLU A 57 -17.46 0.75 -7.20
CA GLU A 57 -18.58 1.14 -8.07
C GLU A 57 -19.46 2.25 -7.49
N GLY A 58 -19.70 2.22 -6.16
CA GLY A 58 -20.41 3.29 -5.44
C GLY A 58 -19.60 4.56 -5.15
N GLY A 59 -18.39 4.71 -5.71
CA GLY A 59 -17.55 5.90 -5.55
C GLY A 59 -16.77 6.00 -4.23
N HIS A 60 -16.93 5.06 -3.30
CA HIS A 60 -16.19 5.03 -2.03
C HIS A 60 -14.72 4.67 -2.23
N ARG A 61 -13.85 5.34 -1.48
CA ARG A 61 -12.40 5.08 -1.48
C ARG A 61 -12.09 3.72 -0.87
N ARG A 62 -11.17 3.01 -1.51
CA ARG A 62 -10.65 1.71 -1.13
C ARG A 62 -9.13 1.77 -1.16
N TYR A 63 -8.53 1.49 -0.01
CA TYR A 63 -7.10 1.56 0.21
C TYR A 63 -6.50 0.16 0.23
N SER A 64 -5.31 0.03 -0.34
CA SER A 64 -4.50 -1.18 -0.21
C SER A 64 -3.63 -1.14 1.04
N ARG A 65 -3.07 -2.29 1.44
CA ARG A 65 -2.16 -2.35 2.59
C ARG A 65 -0.91 -1.49 2.36
N ARG A 66 -0.34 -1.52 1.15
CA ARG A 66 0.82 -0.71 0.77
C ARG A 66 0.54 0.79 0.93
N GLN A 67 -0.64 1.22 0.49
CA GLN A 67 -1.07 2.61 0.66
C GLN A 67 -1.18 3.00 2.13
N LEU A 68 -1.73 2.13 2.99
CA LEU A 68 -1.84 2.41 4.42
C LEU A 68 -0.47 2.42 5.12
N THR A 69 0.50 1.61 4.68
CA THR A 69 1.88 1.72 5.15
C THR A 69 2.49 3.08 4.83
N LEU A 70 2.23 3.63 3.64
CA LEU A 70 2.67 4.99 3.29
C LEU A 70 2.00 6.06 4.18
N VAL A 71 0.71 5.92 4.48
CA VAL A 71 -0.01 6.83 5.39
C VAL A 71 0.64 6.85 6.78
N VAL A 72 1.02 5.68 7.31
CA VAL A 72 1.69 5.58 8.62
C VAL A 72 3.02 6.33 8.61
N ARG A 73 3.87 6.10 7.61
CA ARG A 73 5.16 6.80 7.49
C ARG A 73 4.98 8.31 7.35
N LEU A 74 4.00 8.76 6.56
CA LEU A 74 3.68 10.18 6.44
C LEU A 74 3.26 10.80 7.78
N ARG A 75 2.43 10.08 8.53
CA ARG A 75 1.99 10.49 9.86
C ARG A 75 3.18 10.60 10.83
N GLU A 76 4.08 9.62 10.85
CA GLU A 76 5.27 9.66 11.71
C GLU A 76 6.12 10.92 11.45
N GLN A 77 6.34 11.25 10.17
CA GLN A 77 7.08 12.47 9.81
C GLN A 77 6.34 13.76 10.20
N LEU A 78 5.02 13.78 10.12
CA LEU A 78 4.20 14.91 10.61
C LEU A 78 4.26 15.03 12.13
N ASP A 79 4.23 13.90 12.85
CA ASP A 79 4.36 13.83 14.30
C ASP A 79 5.76 14.31 14.76
N GLU A 80 6.79 14.15 13.92
CA GLU A 80 8.14 14.73 14.08
C GLU A 80 8.22 16.24 13.77
N GLY A 81 7.11 16.86 13.32
CA GLY A 81 7.02 18.28 13.03
C GLY A 81 7.38 18.67 11.59
N HIS A 82 7.57 17.70 10.69
CA HIS A 82 7.79 17.99 9.28
C HIS A 82 6.49 18.43 8.59
N THR A 83 6.62 19.26 7.55
CA THR A 83 5.49 19.57 6.68
C THR A 83 5.14 18.36 5.82
N LEU A 84 3.90 18.27 5.33
CA LEU A 84 3.48 17.17 4.45
C LEU A 84 4.39 17.02 3.21
N THR A 85 4.80 18.15 2.62
CA THR A 85 5.73 18.17 1.48
C THR A 85 7.11 17.64 1.85
N ALA A 86 7.62 18.00 3.03
CA ALA A 86 8.89 17.50 3.53
C ALA A 86 8.80 15.99 3.82
N ALA A 87 7.75 15.54 4.51
CA ALA A 87 7.48 14.13 4.78
C ALA A 87 7.46 13.28 3.50
N ALA A 88 6.70 13.72 2.48
CA ALA A 88 6.64 13.03 1.19
C ALA A 88 8.01 12.95 0.50
N ARG A 89 8.80 14.03 0.57
CA ARG A 89 10.16 14.05 0.01
C ARG A 89 11.11 13.12 0.79
N ILE A 90 11.06 13.13 2.12
CA ILE A 90 11.90 12.28 2.97
C ILE A 90 11.61 10.81 2.68
N ILE A 91 10.33 10.42 2.65
CA ILE A 91 9.91 9.06 2.35
C ILE A 91 10.39 8.62 0.95
N GLY A 92 10.19 9.46 -0.07
CA GLY A 92 10.66 9.15 -1.42
C GLY A 92 12.17 8.97 -1.51
N LEU A 93 12.95 9.75 -0.76
CA LEU A 93 14.41 9.60 -0.68
C LEU A 93 14.82 8.33 0.07
N GLN A 94 14.12 7.98 1.15
CA GLN A 94 14.35 6.73 1.87
C GLN A 94 14.08 5.50 0.98
N ASP A 95 13.03 5.54 0.17
CA ASP A 95 12.69 4.47 -0.75
C ASP A 95 13.77 4.31 -1.84
N GLN A 96 14.22 5.43 -2.42
CA GLN A 96 15.34 5.44 -3.39
C GLN A 96 16.64 4.92 -2.79
N LEU A 97 16.92 5.26 -1.53
CA LEU A 97 18.10 4.78 -0.82
C LEU A 97 18.03 3.27 -0.60
N ALA A 98 16.89 2.75 -0.14
CA ALA A 98 16.69 1.33 0.05
C ALA A 98 16.85 0.55 -1.27
N ASP A 99 16.31 1.06 -2.38
CA ASP A 99 16.47 0.45 -3.71
C ASP A 99 17.93 0.43 -4.17
N ALA A 100 18.67 1.52 -3.93
CA ALA A 100 20.09 1.59 -4.26
C ALA A 100 20.91 0.59 -3.42
N GLU A 101 20.66 0.49 -2.12
CA GLU A 101 21.33 -0.45 -1.21
C GLU A 101 21.03 -1.91 -1.58
N ASN A 102 19.78 -2.22 -1.94
CA ASN A 102 19.39 -3.54 -2.44
C ASN A 102 20.13 -3.89 -3.73
N THR A 103 20.23 -2.93 -4.65
CA THR A 103 20.97 -3.11 -5.91
C THR A 103 22.46 -3.36 -5.65
N ILE A 104 23.09 -2.57 -4.78
CA ILE A 104 24.49 -2.75 -4.39
C ILE A 104 24.70 -4.13 -3.77
N THR A 105 23.82 -4.54 -2.86
CA THR A 105 23.88 -5.87 -2.21
C THR A 105 23.78 -6.99 -3.24
N HIS A 106 22.82 -6.90 -4.17
CA HIS A 106 22.65 -7.88 -5.24
C HIS A 106 23.88 -7.97 -6.15
N LEU A 107 24.43 -6.82 -6.57
CA LEU A 107 25.61 -6.78 -7.43
C LEU A 107 26.86 -7.33 -6.72
N ARG A 108 27.05 -7.01 -5.43
CA ARG A 108 28.15 -7.60 -4.64
C ARG A 108 28.02 -9.12 -4.55
N ALA A 109 26.82 -9.63 -4.29
CA ALA A 109 26.57 -11.07 -4.27
C ALA A 109 26.88 -11.75 -5.62
N GLN A 110 26.63 -11.07 -6.75
CA GLN A 110 27.00 -11.58 -8.08
C GLN A 110 28.52 -11.62 -8.31
N LEU A 111 29.24 -10.60 -7.83
CA LEU A 111 30.71 -10.55 -7.94
C LEU A 111 31.36 -11.67 -7.12
N ASP A 112 30.86 -11.93 -5.91
CA ASP A 112 31.36 -13.00 -5.03
C ASP A 112 31.07 -14.41 -5.59
N GLN A 113 30.02 -14.54 -6.42
CA GLN A 113 29.63 -15.79 -7.07
C GLN A 113 30.38 -16.05 -8.38
N ARG A 114 31.11 -15.06 -8.92
CA ARG A 114 31.91 -15.26 -10.13
C ARG A 114 33.20 -16.00 -9.71
N PRO A 115 33.36 -17.29 -10.04
CA PRO A 115 34.58 -18.00 -9.67
C PRO A 115 35.76 -17.31 -10.35
N SER A 116 36.84 -17.13 -9.59
CA SER A 116 38.12 -16.67 -10.12
C SER A 116 38.60 -17.65 -11.18
N ASP A 117 38.49 -17.27 -12.45
CA ASP A 117 39.17 -17.92 -13.58
C ASP A 117 40.68 -17.63 -13.54
#